data_AF-A0A834B4T8-F1
#
_entry.id   AF-A0A834B4T8-F1
#
_cell.length_a   1.000
_cell.length_b   1.000
_cell.length_c   1.000
_cell.angle_alpha   90.00
_cell.angle_beta   90.00
_cell.angle_gamma   90.00
#
_symmetry.space_group_name_H-M   'P 1'
#
loop_
_entity.id
_entity.type
_entity.pdbx_description
1 polymer ?
#
loop_
_entity_poly.entity_id
_entity_poly.type
_entity_poly.pdbx_seq_one_letter_code
_entity_poly.pdbx_strand_id
1 'polypeptide(L)'
;MEGWKCTSWAASVMKGSCHKNLLISFLMISIYDAKTEQLRIGPYSWMPFPHVDFWLQQDDKQILENLSTSPLAEPPHFVEHIRSTLVFLKKYPSPTNTLFPGNKALLYKKNEDGLWEKISSPGS
;
A
#
# COMPACT_ATOMS: atom_id res chain seq x y z
N MET A 1 22.66 -24.29 17.79
CA MET A 1 23.06 -24.58 16.39
C MET A 1 22.14 -25.67 15.89
N GLU A 2 21.94 -25.75 14.58
CA GLU A 2 20.87 -26.45 13.87
C GLU A 2 19.60 -25.59 13.76
N GLY A 3 19.09 -25.26 12.59
CA GLY A 3 19.43 -25.71 11.24
C GLY A 3 18.29 -25.22 10.36
N TRP A 4 18.63 -24.50 9.29
CA TRP A 4 17.69 -23.89 8.37
C TRP A 4 16.66 -24.90 7.86
N LYS A 5 15.37 -24.56 7.96
CA LYS A 5 14.34 -25.10 7.07
C LYS A 5 13.67 -23.93 6.37
N CYS A 6 14.37 -23.43 5.36
CA CYS A 6 13.77 -22.68 4.28
C CYS A 6 13.07 -23.71 3.38
N THR A 7 11.79 -23.98 3.62
CA THR A 7 10.96 -24.75 2.69
C THR A 7 10.08 -23.78 1.93
N SER A 8 10.49 -23.55 0.68
CA SER A 8 9.65 -23.22 -0.47
C SER A 8 8.21 -23.72 -0.29
N TRP A 9 7.23 -22.86 -0.56
CA TRP A 9 5.81 -23.02 -0.99
C TRP A 9 5.23 -21.58 -0.89
N ALA A 10 4.65 -20.90 -1.88
CA ALA A 10 4.02 -21.33 -3.11
C ALA A 10 4.31 -20.35 -4.26
N ALA A 11 4.78 -20.92 -5.38
CA ALA A 11 4.39 -20.46 -6.70
C ALA A 11 3.03 -21.09 -7.05
N SER A 12 2.23 -20.40 -7.89
CA SER A 12 0.84 -20.74 -8.30
C SER A 12 -0.21 -20.21 -7.31
N VAL A 13 -1.08 -19.26 -7.65
CA VAL A 13 -2.02 -19.29 -8.78
C VAL A 13 -2.31 -17.87 -9.32
N MET A 14 -1.76 -17.56 -10.50
CA MET A 14 -2.39 -16.63 -11.46
C MET A 14 -3.20 -17.47 -12.47
N LYS A 15 -4.35 -18.00 -12.04
CA LYS A 15 -5.34 -18.55 -12.98
C LYS A 15 -6.63 -17.77 -12.83
N GLY A 16 -6.88 -16.90 -13.80
CA GLY A 16 -8.17 -16.24 -13.99
C GLY A 16 -8.07 -14.72 -14.01
N SER A 17 -7.90 -14.16 -15.21
CA SER A 17 -8.11 -12.74 -15.53
C SER A 17 -7.01 -11.75 -15.11
N CYS A 18 -5.85 -11.87 -15.78
CA CYS A 18 -4.99 -10.72 -16.05
C CYS A 18 -5.69 -9.81 -17.08
N HIS A 19 -6.73 -9.08 -16.66
CA HIS A 19 -7.09 -7.84 -17.32
C HIS A 19 -6.20 -6.75 -16.75
N LYS A 20 -5.15 -6.48 -17.52
CA LYS A 20 -4.23 -5.35 -17.44
C LYS A 20 -5.01 -4.10 -17.00
N ASN A 21 -4.68 -3.55 -15.83
CA ASN A 21 -4.72 -2.11 -15.47
C ASN A 21 -4.76 -1.89 -13.94
N LEU A 22 -3.78 -2.46 -13.21
CA LEU A 22 -3.36 -1.86 -11.94
C LEU A 22 -1.88 -1.50 -12.06
N LEU A 23 -1.63 -0.28 -12.55
CA LEU A 23 -0.30 0.34 -12.59
C LEU A 23 0.09 0.82 -11.18
N ILE A 24 0.13 -0.10 -10.22
CA ILE A 24 1.01 0.03 -9.07
C ILE A 24 2.03 -1.07 -9.31
N SER A 25 3.20 -0.65 -9.76
CA SER A 25 4.33 -1.51 -10.03
C SER A 25 4.55 -2.46 -8.85
N PHE A 26 4.72 -3.75 -9.16
CA PHE A 26 5.28 -4.79 -8.29
C PHE A 26 6.76 -4.49 -7.93
N LEU A 27 7.12 -3.23 -7.78
CA LEU A 27 8.48 -2.78 -7.52
C LEU A 27 8.64 -2.60 -6.01
N MET A 28 9.57 -3.36 -5.44
CA MET A 28 10.01 -3.12 -4.07
C MET A 28 10.73 -1.76 -4.01
N ILE A 29 10.30 -0.90 -3.10
CA ILE A 29 10.85 0.46 -2.92
C ILE A 29 11.51 0.58 -1.54
N SER A 30 12.66 1.27 -1.48
CA SER A 30 13.27 1.67 -0.21
C SER A 30 12.62 2.94 0.29
N ILE A 31 12.13 2.91 1.54
CA ILE A 31 11.41 4.04 2.16
C ILE A 31 12.23 4.78 3.21
N TYR A 32 13.41 4.28 3.60
CA TYR A 32 14.19 4.87 4.69
C TYR A 32 15.61 5.21 4.24
N ASP A 33 16.03 6.43 4.53
CA ASP A 33 17.41 6.88 4.37
C ASP A 33 18.10 6.92 5.74
N ALA A 34 18.94 5.92 6.00
CA ALA A 34 19.66 5.79 7.26
C ALA A 34 20.73 6.88 7.47
N LYS A 35 21.22 7.54 6.40
CA LYS A 35 22.23 8.60 6.55
C LYS A 35 21.63 9.88 7.11
N THR A 36 20.40 10.18 6.70
CA THR A 36 19.66 11.38 7.13
C THR A 36 18.65 11.07 8.24
N GLU A 37 18.46 9.79 8.54
CA GLU A 37 17.46 9.24 9.47
C GLU A 37 16.02 9.62 9.10
N GLN A 38 15.73 9.66 7.80
CA GLN A 38 14.45 10.12 7.27
C GLN A 38 13.66 8.98 6.64
N LEU A 39 12.38 8.92 6.99
CA LEU A 39 11.38 8.15 6.25
C LEU A 39 10.90 9.02 5.07
N ARG A 40 11.01 8.48 3.85
CA ARG A 40 10.70 9.15 2.59
C ARG A 40 9.56 8.42 1.90
N ILE A 41 8.36 8.99 1.95
CA ILE A 41 7.16 8.41 1.34
C ILE A 41 6.88 9.13 0.02
N GLY A 42 6.93 8.39 -1.08
CA GLY A 42 6.64 8.91 -2.42
C GLY A 42 7.78 9.70 -3.07
N PRO A 43 7.47 10.51 -4.11
CA PRO A 43 6.14 10.64 -4.69
C PRO A 43 5.67 9.31 -5.31
N TYR A 44 4.39 8.99 -5.13
CA TYR A 44 3.77 7.84 -5.79
C TYR A 44 2.82 8.32 -6.87
N SER A 45 2.66 7.49 -7.90
CA SER A 45 1.72 7.70 -9.00
C SER A 45 0.98 6.39 -9.26
N TRP A 46 -0.32 6.49 -9.46
CA TRP A 46 -1.18 5.38 -9.85
C TRP A 46 -2.34 5.90 -10.71
N MET A 47 -2.95 4.97 -11.45
CA MET A 47 -4.21 5.19 -12.14
C MET A 47 -5.39 4.91 -11.21
N PRO A 48 -6.60 5.43 -11.50
CA PRO A 48 -7.79 5.15 -10.71
C PRO A 48 -8.02 3.64 -10.55
N PHE A 49 -8.32 3.21 -9.32
CA PHE A 49 -8.56 1.79 -9.04
C PHE A 49 -9.84 1.33 -9.76
N PRO A 50 -9.79 0.28 -10.60
CA PRO A 50 -10.94 -0.18 -11.37
C PRO A 50 -12.11 -0.59 -10.46
N HIS A 51 -13.32 -0.10 -10.78
CA HIS A 51 -14.56 -0.48 -10.10
C HIS A 51 -14.54 -0.31 -8.57
N VAL A 52 -13.84 0.71 -8.05
CA VAL A 52 -13.71 0.94 -6.60
C VAL A 52 -15.06 1.02 -5.88
N ASP A 53 -16.07 1.64 -6.49
CA ASP A 53 -17.43 1.73 -5.93
C ASP A 53 -18.12 0.38 -5.84
N PHE A 54 -17.93 -0.49 -6.83
CA PHE A 54 -18.47 -1.84 -6.82
C PHE A 54 -17.87 -2.65 -5.66
N TRP A 55 -16.54 -2.59 -5.47
CA TRP A 55 -15.85 -3.29 -4.39
C TRP A 55 -16.27 -2.79 -3.00
N LEU A 56 -16.47 -1.48 -2.84
CA LEU A 56 -16.93 -0.90 -1.57
C LEU A 56 -18.34 -1.37 -1.17
N GLN A 57 -19.17 -1.79 -2.13
CA GLN A 57 -20.53 -2.31 -1.88
C GLN A 57 -20.58 -3.81 -1.59
N GLN A 58 -19.49 -4.54 -1.81
CA GLN A 58 -19.47 -5.99 -1.58
C GLN A 58 -19.54 -6.33 -0.09
N ASP A 59 -20.07 -7.51 0.22
CA ASP A 59 -19.99 -8.07 1.58
C ASP A 59 -18.56 -8.52 1.93
N ASP A 60 -18.33 -8.78 3.21
CA ASP A 60 -17.00 -9.12 3.72
C ASP A 60 -16.45 -10.42 3.12
N LYS A 61 -17.33 -11.38 2.83
CA LYS A 61 -16.95 -12.66 2.21
C LYS A 61 -16.43 -12.44 0.80
N GLN A 62 -17.11 -11.63 -0.01
CA GLN A 62 -16.68 -11.29 -1.37
C GLN A 62 -15.35 -10.52 -1.35
N ILE A 63 -15.14 -9.61 -0.40
CA ILE A 63 -13.86 -8.91 -0.26
C ILE A 63 -12.74 -9.89 0.09
N LEU A 64 -12.95 -10.76 1.07
CA LEU A 64 -11.99 -11.80 1.45
C LEU A 64 -11.67 -12.72 0.27
N GLU A 65 -12.68 -13.32 -0.35
CA GLU A 65 -12.47 -14.32 -1.41
C GLU A 65 -11.78 -13.76 -2.66
N ASN A 66 -11.98 -12.47 -2.99
CA ASN A 66 -11.49 -11.89 -4.24
C ASN A 66 -10.27 -10.96 -4.08
N LEU A 67 -10.07 -10.35 -2.90
CA LEU A 67 -8.99 -9.38 -2.67
C LEU A 67 -7.91 -9.88 -1.70
N SER A 68 -8.08 -11.05 -1.09
CA SER A 68 -7.04 -11.76 -0.32
C SER A 68 -6.31 -12.81 -1.18
N THR A 69 -5.05 -13.09 -0.85
CA THR A 69 -4.32 -14.25 -1.37
C THR A 69 -4.55 -15.52 -0.55
N SER A 70 -5.12 -15.41 0.66
CA SER A 70 -5.40 -16.51 1.59
C SER A 70 -6.64 -16.25 2.45
N PRO A 71 -7.87 -16.32 1.90
CA PRO A 71 -9.09 -15.89 2.58
C PRO A 71 -9.37 -16.54 3.95
N LEU A 72 -8.87 -17.76 4.18
CA LEU A 72 -9.05 -18.49 5.44
C LEU A 72 -7.96 -18.21 6.49
N ALA A 73 -6.92 -17.44 6.14
CA ALA A 73 -5.76 -17.17 6.99
C ALA A 73 -5.52 -15.67 7.23
N GLU A 74 -6.38 -14.80 6.69
CA GLU A 74 -6.28 -13.36 6.94
C GLU A 74 -6.59 -13.00 8.39
N PRO A 75 -5.99 -11.92 8.93
CA PRO A 75 -6.29 -11.45 10.26
C PRO A 75 -7.73 -10.91 10.36
N PRO A 76 -8.32 -10.84 11.57
CA PRO A 76 -9.71 -10.41 11.76
C PRO A 76 -10.07 -9.04 11.17
N HIS A 77 -9.11 -8.12 11.11
CA HIS A 77 -9.30 -6.74 10.60
C HIS A 77 -8.96 -6.58 9.11
N PHE A 78 -8.74 -7.67 8.37
CA PHE A 78 -8.34 -7.60 6.97
C PHE A 78 -9.34 -6.83 6.11
N VAL A 79 -10.63 -7.18 6.18
CA VAL A 79 -11.66 -6.54 5.36
C VAL A 79 -11.80 -5.05 5.69
N GLU A 80 -11.72 -4.70 6.96
CA GLU A 80 -11.72 -3.30 7.41
C GLU A 80 -10.57 -2.51 6.76
N HIS A 81 -9.35 -3.04 6.82
CA HIS A 81 -8.18 -2.41 6.19
C HIS A 81 -8.33 -2.28 4.66
N ILE A 82 -8.86 -3.29 3.99
CA ILE A 82 -9.12 -3.23 2.54
C ILE A 82 -10.16 -2.16 2.23
N ARG A 83 -11.28 -2.07 2.97
CA ARG A 83 -12.29 -1.02 2.77
C ARG A 83 -11.70 0.37 2.97
N SER A 84 -10.93 0.60 4.02
CA SER A 84 -10.24 1.88 4.23
C SER A 84 -9.28 2.22 3.09
N THR A 85 -8.55 1.22 2.57
CA THR A 85 -7.66 1.37 1.42
C THR A 85 -8.43 1.74 0.14
N LEU A 86 -9.56 1.08 -0.13
CA LEU A 86 -10.42 1.37 -1.27
C LEU A 86 -11.03 2.78 -1.18
N VAL A 87 -11.48 3.20 0.02
CA VAL A 87 -11.93 4.59 0.25
C VAL A 87 -10.82 5.59 -0.05
N PHE A 88 -9.58 5.30 0.36
CA PHE A 88 -8.43 6.15 0.08
C PHE A 88 -8.16 6.25 -1.43
N LEU A 89 -8.16 5.12 -2.15
CA LEU A 89 -7.98 5.09 -3.61
C LEU A 89 -9.10 5.81 -4.37
N LYS A 90 -10.35 5.70 -3.88
CA LYS A 90 -11.49 6.46 -4.42
C LYS A 90 -11.32 7.96 -4.22
N LYS A 91 -10.83 8.39 -3.04
CA LYS A 91 -10.61 9.80 -2.71
C LYS A 91 -9.45 10.41 -3.51
N TYR A 92 -8.42 9.62 -3.80
CA TYR A 92 -7.21 10.06 -4.51
C TYR A 92 -6.95 9.20 -5.77
N PRO A 93 -7.78 9.32 -6.82
CA PRO A 93 -7.65 8.50 -8.03
C PRO A 93 -6.39 8.83 -8.86
N SER A 94 -5.81 10.03 -8.66
CA SER A 94 -4.50 10.44 -9.18
C SER A 94 -3.76 11.26 -8.10
N PRO A 95 -2.77 10.67 -7.41
CA PRO A 95 -2.21 11.25 -6.19
C PRO A 95 -1.10 12.28 -6.43
N THR A 96 -0.47 12.27 -7.61
CA THR A 96 0.78 13.01 -7.88
C THR A 96 0.68 14.49 -7.51
N ASN A 97 -0.44 15.14 -7.85
CA ASN A 97 -0.62 16.57 -7.61
C ASN A 97 -1.37 16.88 -6.30
N THR A 98 -2.04 15.89 -5.70
CA THR A 98 -2.90 16.09 -4.52
C THR A 98 -2.21 15.67 -3.22
N LEU A 99 -1.48 14.56 -3.24
CA LEU A 99 -0.75 14.03 -2.07
C LEU A 99 0.73 14.41 -2.07
N PHE A 100 1.31 14.70 -3.24
CA PHE A 100 2.74 14.99 -3.40
C PHE A 100 2.99 16.33 -4.12
N PRO A 101 2.65 17.49 -3.52
CA PRO A 101 2.82 18.79 -4.15
C PRO A 101 4.25 19.00 -4.68
N GLY A 102 4.36 19.48 -5.92
CA GLY A 102 5.64 19.67 -6.60
C GLY A 102 6.39 18.37 -6.91
N ASN A 103 5.68 17.23 -6.92
CA ASN A 103 6.25 15.89 -7.12
C ASN A 103 7.37 15.56 -6.12
N LYS A 104 7.19 16.00 -4.86
CA LYS A 104 8.15 15.81 -3.77
C LYS A 104 7.67 14.73 -2.80
N ALA A 105 8.61 13.94 -2.30
CA ALA A 105 8.37 12.98 -1.24
C ALA A 105 7.92 13.67 0.06
N LEU A 106 7.05 13.01 0.81
CA LEU A 106 6.76 13.37 2.19
C LEU A 106 7.91 12.87 3.07
N LEU A 107 8.53 13.77 3.82
CA LEU A 107 9.66 13.47 4.69
C LEU A 107 9.21 13.44 6.15
N TYR A 108 9.65 12.42 6.88
CA TYR A 108 9.40 12.28 8.31
C TYR A 108 10.69 11.95 9.05
N LYS A 109 10.82 12.42 10.29
CA LYS A 109 11.91 12.08 11.21
C LYS A 109 11.34 11.75 12.60
N LYS A 110 12.10 11.02 13.40
CA LYS A 110 11.76 10.77 14.80
C LYS A 110 11.94 12.03 15.64
N ASN A 111 10.95 12.39 16.43
CA ASN A 111 11.05 13.43 17.45
C ASN A 111 11.74 12.89 18.72
N GLU A 112 11.88 13.72 19.76
CA GLU A 112 12.51 13.34 21.04
C GLU A 112 11.81 12.18 21.74
N ASP A 113 10.49 12.03 21.57
CA ASP A 113 9.70 10.91 22.10
C ASP A 113 9.80 9.63 21.25
N GLY A 114 10.55 9.66 20.15
CA GLY A 114 10.66 8.54 19.22
C GLY A 114 9.41 8.32 18.35
N LEU A 115 8.53 9.31 18.22
CA LEU A 115 7.38 9.31 17.30
C LEU A 115 7.76 9.91 15.94
N TRP A 116 7.08 9.49 14.87
CA TRP A 116 7.32 10.04 13.53
C TRP A 116 6.62 11.38 13.37
N GLU A 117 7.39 12.42 13.04
CA GLU A 117 6.89 13.76 12.77
C GLU A 117 7.22 14.19 11.34
N LYS A 118 6.26 14.86 10.68
CA LYS A 118 6.44 15.34 9.31
C LYS A 118 7.38 16.54 9.30
N ILE A 119 8.40 16.50 8.45
CA ILE A 119 9.29 17.65 8.25
C ILE A 119 8.54 18.67 7.38
N SER A 120 8.21 19.82 7.94
CA SER A 120 7.68 20.96 7.17
C SER A 120 8.73 21.44 6.18
N SER A 121 8.34 21.64 4.91
CA SER A 121 9.20 22.33 3.96
C SER A 121 9.35 23.78 4.41
N PRO A 122 10.56 24.36 4.50
CA PRO A 122 10.70 25.78 4.75
C PRO A 122 10.09 26.55 3.58
N GLY A 123 8.97 27.25 3.82
CA GLY A 123 8.30 28.13 2.85
C GLY A 123 6.96 27.62 2.28
N SER A 124 5.99 27.29 3.14
CA SER A 124 4.57 27.36 2.79
C SER A 124 3.99 28.70 3.23
#